data_AF-A5DK51-F1
#
_entry.id   AF-A5DK51-F1
#
_cell.length_a   1.000
_cell.length_b   1.000
_cell.length_c   1.000
_cell.angle_alpha   90.00
_cell.angle_beta   90.00
_cell.angle_gamma   90.00
#
_symmetry.space_group_name_H-M   'P 1'
#
loop_
_entity.id
_entity.type
_entity.pdbx_description
1 polymer ?
#
loop_
_entity_poly.entity_id
_entity_poly.type
_entity_poly.pdbx_seq_one_letter_code
_entity_poly.pdbx_strand_id
1 'polypeptide(L)'
;MSLQMSLIFAALCGEMITLFSLVCPIPHPVRVRMMHAIEVLRTSNNFKIGVIFTTILLGMQFMDCINRLKKFSELGNPYFGSFSTTNQQIAGSLTSGQLASKFYAQRNLYLTGAVLYLELAIWVVVGIVEKLVAKETQLRVLNSKATSDEEAEKYKELIRKKDVDIKALKLQIDGLQRAYDSQTPDTHISKDD
;
A
#
# COMPACT_ATOMS: atom_id res chain seq x y z
N MET A 1 -4.16 -29.56 -23.32
CA MET A 1 -4.83 -28.23 -23.18
C MET A 1 -4.39 -27.36 -24.33
N SER A 2 -5.21 -26.43 -24.82
CA SER A 2 -4.75 -25.49 -25.84
C SER A 2 -3.63 -24.60 -25.28
N LEU A 3 -2.69 -24.17 -26.13
CA LEU A 3 -1.56 -23.30 -25.76
C LEU A 3 -2.05 -22.05 -25.01
N GLN A 4 -3.16 -21.49 -25.46
CA GLN A 4 -3.85 -20.36 -24.82
C GLN A 4 -4.21 -20.63 -23.35
N MET A 5 -4.77 -21.80 -23.03
CA MET A 5 -5.13 -22.15 -21.65
C MET A 5 -3.90 -22.41 -20.77
N SER A 6 -2.79 -22.87 -21.36
CA SER A 6 -1.53 -23.01 -20.65
C SER A 6 -0.92 -21.66 -20.27
N LEU A 7 -1.03 -20.65 -21.15
CA LEU A 7 -0.56 -19.30 -20.86
C LEU A 7 -1.36 -18.62 -19.74
N ILE A 8 -2.69 -18.75 -19.77
CA ILE A 8 -3.57 -18.23 -18.70
C ILE A 8 -3.26 -18.89 -17.37
N PHE A 9 -3.04 -20.21 -17.38
CA PHE A 9 -2.65 -20.94 -16.18
C PHE A 9 -1.29 -20.49 -15.63
N ALA A 10 -0.30 -20.26 -16.50
CA ALA A 10 1.00 -19.74 -16.09
C ALA A 10 0.89 -18.32 -15.50
N ALA A 11 0.06 -17.45 -16.10
CA ALA A 11 -0.24 -16.12 -15.58
C ALA A 11 -0.87 -16.21 -14.18
N LEU A 12 -1.86 -17.09 -14.00
CA LEU A 12 -2.50 -17.34 -12.70
C LEU A 12 -1.49 -17.74 -11.63
N CYS A 13 -0.61 -18.69 -11.94
CA CYS A 13 0.44 -19.10 -10.99
C CYS A 13 1.37 -17.93 -10.64
N GLY A 14 1.77 -17.13 -11.63
CA GLY A 14 2.60 -15.94 -11.41
C GLY A 14 1.93 -14.89 -10.52
N GLU A 15 0.65 -14.63 -10.75
CA GLU A 15 -0.15 -13.70 -9.94
C GLU A 15 -0.32 -14.20 -8.51
N MET A 16 -0.61 -15.49 -8.31
CA MET A 16 -0.73 -16.08 -6.98
C MET A 16 0.57 -15.96 -6.18
N ILE A 17 1.72 -16.23 -6.80
CA ILE A 17 3.04 -16.07 -6.17
C ILE A 17 3.30 -14.60 -5.84
N THR A 18 2.98 -13.69 -6.76
CA THR A 18 3.16 -12.25 -6.57
C THR A 18 2.31 -11.73 -5.42
N LEU A 19 1.03 -12.09 -5.39
CA LEU A 19 0.10 -11.69 -4.34
C LEU A 19 0.49 -12.28 -2.99
N PHE A 20 0.88 -13.55 -2.95
CA PHE A 20 1.37 -14.19 -1.73
C PHE A 20 2.62 -13.49 -1.17
N SER A 21 3.59 -13.19 -2.04
CA SER A 21 4.79 -12.42 -1.67
C SER A 21 4.45 -11.04 -1.12
N LEU A 22 3.43 -10.39 -1.68
CA LEU A 22 3.01 -9.05 -1.29
C LEU A 22 2.22 -9.00 0.03
N VAL A 23 1.38 -10.01 0.29
CA VAL A 23 0.56 -10.13 1.51
C VAL A 23 1.36 -10.65 2.70
N CYS A 24 2.42 -11.41 2.45
CA CYS A 24 3.27 -11.94 3.50
C CYS A 24 3.81 -10.82 4.41
N PRO A 25 3.79 -10.98 5.75
CA PRO A 25 4.37 -10.02 6.68
C PRO A 25 5.90 -10.04 6.62
N ILE A 26 6.45 -9.39 5.59
CA ILE A 26 7.89 -9.28 5.34
C ILE A 26 8.48 -8.08 6.14
N PRO A 27 9.73 -8.17 6.64
CA PRO A 27 10.40 -7.06 7.32
C PRO A 27 10.47 -5.78 6.46
N HIS A 28 10.32 -4.62 7.11
CA HIS A 28 10.31 -3.28 6.50
C HIS A 28 11.39 -3.02 5.42
N PRO A 29 12.69 -3.32 5.62
CA PRO A 29 13.71 -3.02 4.61
C PRO A 29 13.50 -3.80 3.31
N VAL A 30 12.93 -5.01 3.38
CA VAL A 30 12.65 -5.81 2.19
C VAL A 30 11.39 -5.29 1.49
N ARG A 31 10.37 -4.85 2.24
CA ARG A 31 9.18 -4.19 1.67
C ARG A 31 9.54 -2.95 0.86
N VAL A 32 10.45 -2.10 1.36
CA VAL A 32 10.91 -0.90 0.63
C VAL A 32 11.58 -1.28 -0.70
N ARG A 33 12.44 -2.30 -0.70
CA ARG A 33 13.11 -2.77 -1.93
C ARG A 33 12.12 -3.34 -2.94
N MET A 34 11.14 -4.11 -2.47
CA MET A 34 10.07 -4.63 -3.34
C MET A 34 9.25 -3.51 -3.95
N MET A 35 8.88 -2.48 -3.16
CA MET A 35 8.14 -1.32 -3.66
C MET A 35 8.94 -0.56 -4.71
N HIS A 36 10.24 -0.31 -4.45
CA HIS A 36 11.12 0.33 -5.43
C HIS A 36 11.23 -0.49 -6.72
N ALA A 37 11.32 -1.82 -6.63
CA ALA A 37 11.35 -2.68 -7.82
C ALA A 37 10.04 -2.61 -8.62
N ILE A 38 8.89 -2.60 -7.95
CA ILE A 38 7.58 -2.45 -8.58
C ILE A 38 7.44 -1.06 -9.22
N GLU A 39 7.94 -0.02 -8.57
CA GLU A 39 7.92 1.36 -9.07
C GLU A 39 8.77 1.52 -10.33
N VAL A 40 9.99 0.97 -10.34
CA VAL A 40 10.86 0.94 -11.53
C VAL A 40 10.14 0.23 -12.69
N LEU A 41 9.50 -0.90 -12.41
CA LEU A 41 8.77 -1.66 -13.43
C LEU A 41 7.56 -0.88 -13.97
N ARG A 42 6.79 -0.23 -13.08
CA ARG A 42 5.62 0.59 -13.43
C ARG A 42 5.99 1.87 -14.19
N THR A 43 7.15 2.45 -13.89
CA THR A 43 7.67 3.65 -14.57
C THR A 43 7.96 3.38 -16.05
N SER A 44 8.29 2.14 -16.40
CA SER A 44 8.52 1.78 -17.79
C SER A 44 7.20 1.77 -18.59
N ASN A 45 7.14 2.64 -19.61
CA ASN A 45 5.93 2.78 -20.42
C ASN A 45 5.60 1.49 -21.18
N ASN A 46 6.63 0.78 -21.66
CA ASN A 46 6.48 -0.50 -22.38
C ASN A 46 5.77 -1.57 -21.54
N PHE A 47 6.11 -1.66 -20.24
CA PHE A 47 5.46 -2.60 -19.33
C PHE A 47 4.00 -2.21 -19.08
N LYS A 48 3.73 -0.92 -18.88
CA LYS A 48 2.37 -0.41 -18.69
C LYS A 48 1.46 -0.73 -19.88
N ILE A 49 1.94 -0.48 -21.11
CA ILE A 49 1.20 -0.84 -22.33
C ILE A 49 0.99 -2.36 -22.38
N GLY A 50 2.01 -3.15 -22.08
CA GLY A 50 1.92 -4.62 -22.07
C GLY A 50 0.85 -5.14 -21.12
N VAL A 51 0.86 -4.67 -19.87
CA VAL A 51 -0.14 -5.05 -18.85
C VAL A 51 -1.54 -4.68 -19.33
N ILE A 52 -1.79 -3.43 -19.71
CA ILE A 52 -3.12 -2.98 -20.17
C ILE A 52 -3.61 -3.81 -21.37
N PHE A 53 -2.74 -4.07 -22.33
CA PHE A 53 -3.08 -4.88 -23.50
C PHE A 53 -3.46 -6.31 -23.10
N THR A 54 -2.71 -6.93 -22.18
CA THR A 54 -3.04 -8.26 -21.68
C THR A 54 -4.34 -8.28 -20.87
N THR A 55 -4.59 -7.27 -20.03
CA THR A 55 -5.84 -7.13 -19.26
C THR A 55 -7.05 -7.07 -20.21
N ILE A 56 -6.96 -6.28 -21.29
CA ILE A 56 -8.05 -6.14 -22.26
C ILE A 56 -8.28 -7.46 -23.02
N LEU A 57 -7.21 -8.16 -23.41
CA LEU A 57 -7.32 -9.48 -24.06
C LEU A 57 -7.98 -10.51 -23.15
N LEU A 58 -7.59 -10.58 -21.87
CA LEU A 58 -8.23 -11.46 -20.90
C LEU A 58 -9.69 -11.08 -20.66
N GLY A 59 -9.99 -9.78 -20.59
CA GLY A 59 -11.35 -9.26 -20.48
C GLY A 59 -12.24 -9.67 -21.65
N MET A 60 -11.74 -9.55 -22.88
CA MET A 60 -12.46 -10.03 -24.06
C MET A 60 -12.68 -11.55 -24.03
N GLN A 61 -11.67 -12.32 -23.64
CA GLN A 61 -11.79 -13.78 -23.53
C GLN A 61 -12.77 -14.21 -22.45
N PHE A 62 -12.80 -13.50 -21.32
CA PHE A 62 -13.76 -13.71 -20.26
C PHE A 62 -15.20 -13.46 -20.76
N MET A 63 -15.41 -12.36 -21.50
CA MET A 63 -16.71 -12.04 -22.09
C MET A 63 -17.16 -13.08 -23.13
N ASP A 64 -16.23 -13.58 -23.95
CA ASP A 64 -16.50 -14.67 -24.90
C ASP A 64 -16.93 -15.95 -24.15
N CYS A 65 -16.24 -16.30 -23.06
CA CYS A 65 -16.61 -17.45 -22.22
C CYS A 65 -18.01 -17.29 -21.61
N ILE A 66 -18.38 -16.09 -21.14
CA ILE A 66 -19.73 -15.79 -20.64
C ILE A 66 -20.77 -16.00 -21.74
N ASN A 67 -20.55 -15.40 -22.91
CA ASN A 67 -21.47 -15.48 -24.04
C ASN A 67 -21.67 -16.93 -24.50
N ARG A 68 -20.58 -17.71 -24.53
CA ARG A 68 -20.63 -19.14 -24.86
C ARG A 68 -21.39 -19.94 -23.80
N LEU A 69 -21.22 -19.66 -22.52
CA LEU A 69 -21.93 -20.34 -21.44
C LEU A 69 -23.42 -19.99 -21.40
N LYS A 70 -23.79 -18.73 -21.69
CA LYS A 70 -25.18 -18.29 -21.84
C LYS A 70 -25.91 -19.08 -22.94
N LYS A 71 -25.30 -19.23 -24.11
CA LYS A 71 -25.84 -20.07 -25.20
C LYS A 71 -26.11 -21.50 -24.73
N PHE A 72 -25.17 -22.12 -24.02
CA PHE A 72 -25.40 -23.47 -23.47
C PHE A 72 -26.47 -23.53 -22.37
N SER A 73 -26.71 -22.44 -21.66
CA SER A 73 -27.78 -22.33 -20.66
C SER A 73 -29.16 -22.21 -21.31
N GLU A 74 -29.26 -21.46 -22.40
CA GLU A 74 -30.50 -21.29 -23.17
C GLU A 74 -30.90 -22.58 -23.89
N LEU A 75 -29.93 -23.30 -24.48
CA LEU A 75 -30.16 -24.63 -25.08
C LEU A 75 -30.39 -25.75 -24.04
N GLY A 76 -29.93 -25.55 -22.79
CA GLY A 76 -29.90 -26.58 -21.75
C GLY A 76 -30.97 -26.45 -20.68
N ASN A 77 -31.96 -25.55 -20.82
CA ASN A 77 -33.05 -25.40 -19.88
C ASN A 77 -34.28 -26.20 -20.34
N PRO A 78 -34.53 -27.41 -19.81
CA PRO A 78 -35.72 -28.20 -20.16
C PRO A 78 -37.04 -27.53 -19.75
N TYR A 79 -37.01 -26.44 -18.95
CA TYR A 79 -38.20 -25.75 -18.46
C TYR A 79 -38.52 -24.42 -19.15
N PHE A 80 -37.63 -23.86 -19.98
CA PHE A 80 -37.85 -22.58 -20.66
C PHE A 80 -37.81 -22.69 -22.20
N GLY A 81 -38.12 -23.88 -22.71
CA GLY A 81 -38.42 -24.10 -24.13
C GLY A 81 -39.86 -23.75 -24.45
N SER A 82 -40.28 -22.51 -24.23
CA SER A 82 -41.53 -22.00 -24.78
C SER A 82 -41.24 -20.77 -25.63
N PHE A 83 -41.71 -20.85 -26.88
CA PHE A 83 -41.83 -19.74 -27.83
C PHE A 83 -40.67 -19.47 -28.79
N SER A 84 -40.21 -20.50 -29.51
CA SER A 84 -39.83 -20.30 -30.92
C SER A 84 -40.16 -21.55 -31.73
N THR A 85 -41.32 -21.47 -32.36
CA THR A 85 -41.83 -22.39 -33.39
C THR A 85 -40.79 -22.55 -34.51
N THR A 86 -40.48 -23.81 -34.85
CA THR A 86 -40.14 -24.35 -36.20
C THR A 86 -39.05 -25.43 -36.24
N ASN A 87 -38.48 -25.91 -35.12
CA ASN A 87 -37.66 -27.14 -35.19
C ASN A 87 -37.73 -28.01 -33.93
N GLN A 88 -38.94 -28.47 -33.62
CA GLN A 88 -39.16 -29.62 -32.74
C GLN A 88 -38.67 -30.89 -33.44
N GLN A 89 -37.44 -31.32 -33.18
CA GLN A 89 -37.11 -32.73 -32.97
C GLN A 89 -35.89 -32.81 -32.05
N ILE A 90 -35.97 -33.68 -31.02
CA ILE A 90 -35.00 -33.94 -29.95
C ILE A 90 -35.11 -32.99 -28.74
N ALA A 91 -36.26 -33.08 -28.06
CA ALA A 91 -36.27 -32.98 -26.61
C ALA A 91 -35.49 -34.19 -26.04
N GLY A 92 -34.18 -34.03 -25.88
CA GLY A 92 -33.29 -35.08 -25.42
C GLY A 92 -32.02 -34.47 -24.85
N SER A 93 -31.64 -34.95 -23.67
CA SER A 93 -30.34 -34.74 -23.01
C SER A 93 -29.24 -34.20 -23.94
N LEU A 94 -28.57 -33.11 -23.53
CA LEU A 94 -27.36 -32.61 -24.20
C LEU A 94 -26.48 -33.80 -24.61
N THR A 95 -26.10 -33.87 -25.88
CA THR A 95 -25.20 -34.94 -26.35
C THR A 95 -23.93 -34.92 -25.50
N SER A 96 -23.29 -36.07 -25.27
CA SER A 96 -22.09 -36.18 -24.44
C SER A 96 -20.99 -35.19 -24.87
N GLY A 97 -20.88 -34.90 -26.17
CA GLY A 97 -19.97 -33.87 -26.71
C GLY A 97 -20.36 -32.42 -26.38
N GLN A 98 -21.66 -32.11 -26.35
CA GLN A 98 -22.16 -30.79 -25.90
C GLN A 98 -21.98 -30.61 -24.39
N LEU A 99 -22.21 -31.67 -23.61
CA LEU A 99 -21.99 -31.65 -22.16
C LEU A 99 -20.50 -31.45 -21.84
N ALA A 100 -19.60 -32.15 -22.54
CA ALA A 100 -18.16 -31.93 -22.43
C ALA A 100 -17.78 -30.48 -22.80
N SER A 101 -18.33 -29.94 -23.89
CA SER A 101 -18.10 -28.56 -24.33
C SER A 101 -18.55 -27.52 -23.29
N LYS A 102 -19.67 -27.78 -22.60
CA LYS A 102 -20.15 -26.96 -21.48
C LYS A 102 -19.15 -26.96 -20.32
N PHE A 103 -18.66 -28.13 -19.90
CA PHE A 103 -17.65 -28.23 -18.84
C PHE A 103 -16.35 -27.51 -19.21
N TYR A 104 -15.90 -27.61 -20.46
CA TYR A 104 -14.73 -26.87 -20.92
C TYR A 104 -14.93 -25.35 -20.88
N ALA A 105 -16.09 -24.85 -21.33
CA ALA A 105 -16.41 -23.43 -21.26
C ALA A 105 -16.49 -22.93 -19.81
N GLN A 106 -17.10 -23.71 -18.92
CA GLN A 106 -17.21 -23.39 -17.50
C GLN A 106 -15.84 -23.32 -16.81
N ARG A 107 -14.96 -24.30 -17.03
CA ARG A 107 -13.60 -24.28 -16.46
C ARG A 107 -12.79 -23.10 -16.96
N ASN A 108 -12.83 -22.85 -18.27
CA ASN A 108 -12.08 -21.75 -18.87
C ASN A 108 -12.59 -20.39 -18.35
N LEU A 109 -13.91 -20.25 -18.14
CA LEU A 109 -14.50 -19.05 -17.53
C LEU A 109 -13.95 -18.80 -16.12
N TYR A 110 -13.94 -19.82 -15.25
CA TYR A 110 -13.42 -19.66 -13.89
C TYR A 110 -11.92 -19.36 -13.89
N LEU A 111 -11.15 -20.01 -14.78
CA LEU A 111 -9.72 -19.77 -14.87
C LEU A 111 -9.42 -18.33 -15.30
N THR A 112 -10.00 -17.86 -16.40
CA THR A 112 -9.81 -16.47 -16.87
C THR A 112 -10.37 -15.45 -15.88
N GLY A 113 -11.50 -15.75 -15.24
CA GLY A 113 -12.07 -14.88 -14.21
C GLY A 113 -11.20 -14.78 -12.96
N ALA A 114 -10.55 -15.87 -12.55
CA ALA A 114 -9.62 -15.88 -11.42
C ALA A 114 -8.39 -15.01 -11.70
N VAL A 115 -7.83 -15.06 -12.93
CA VAL A 115 -6.69 -14.21 -13.32
C VAL A 115 -7.08 -12.73 -13.28
N LEU A 116 -8.21 -12.35 -13.90
CA LEU A 116 -8.68 -10.95 -13.87
C LEU A 116 -8.95 -10.46 -12.43
N TYR A 117 -9.48 -11.33 -11.57
CA TYR A 117 -9.69 -11.01 -10.17
C TYR A 117 -8.37 -10.78 -9.42
N LEU A 118 -7.38 -11.65 -9.62
CA LEU A 118 -6.07 -11.54 -8.99
C LEU A 118 -5.30 -10.31 -9.50
N GLU A 119 -5.40 -9.99 -10.79
CA GLU A 119 -4.82 -8.77 -11.37
C GLU A 119 -5.33 -7.51 -10.66
N LEU A 120 -6.65 -7.43 -10.44
CA LEU A 120 -7.26 -6.35 -9.67
C LEU A 120 -6.80 -6.37 -8.19
N ALA A 121 -6.76 -7.55 -7.58
CA ALA A 121 -6.34 -7.69 -6.18
C ALA A 121 -4.89 -7.23 -5.97
N ILE A 122 -3.97 -7.59 -6.88
CA ILE A 122 -2.58 -7.13 -6.87
C ILE A 122 -2.54 -5.60 -6.92
N TRP A 123 -3.31 -4.98 -7.81
CA TRP A 123 -3.34 -3.52 -7.93
C TRP A 123 -3.74 -2.84 -6.60
N VAL A 124 -4.78 -3.37 -5.95
CA VAL A 124 -5.24 -2.88 -4.64
C VAL A 124 -4.18 -3.09 -3.55
N VAL A 125 -3.62 -4.30 -3.44
CA VAL A 125 -2.65 -4.63 -2.40
C VAL A 125 -1.37 -3.80 -2.56
N VAL A 126 -0.88 -3.59 -3.78
CA VAL A 126 0.29 -2.71 -3.99
C VAL A 126 0.02 -1.30 -3.46
N GLY A 127 -1.16 -0.73 -3.76
CA GLY A 127 -1.52 0.60 -3.27
C GLY A 127 -1.63 0.68 -1.74
N ILE A 128 -2.06 -0.41 -1.08
CA ILE A 128 -2.10 -0.48 0.39
C ILE A 128 -0.68 -0.57 0.97
N VAL A 129 0.17 -1.43 0.40
CA VAL A 129 1.53 -1.64 0.89
C VAL A 129 2.39 -0.38 0.69
N GLU A 130 2.22 0.31 -0.44
CA GLU A 130 2.89 1.60 -0.71
C GLU A 130 2.55 2.64 0.38
N LYS A 131 1.27 2.80 0.70
CA LYS A 131 0.82 3.69 1.78
C LYS A 131 1.36 3.26 3.14
N LEU A 132 1.39 1.97 3.42
CA LEU A 132 1.92 1.42 4.67
C LEU A 132 3.40 1.75 4.82
N VAL A 133 4.20 1.49 3.79
CA VAL A 133 5.65 1.78 3.79
C VAL A 133 5.92 3.27 3.96
N ALA A 134 5.17 4.13 3.27
CA ALA A 134 5.30 5.59 3.43
C ALA A 134 5.01 6.05 4.86
N LYS A 135 3.96 5.51 5.49
CA LYS A 135 3.59 5.83 6.88
C LYS A 135 4.60 5.30 7.89
N GLU A 136 5.10 4.08 7.71
CA GLU A 136 6.13 3.49 8.57
C GLU A 136 7.44 4.29 8.50
N THR A 137 7.82 4.74 7.30
CA THR A 137 9.00 5.58 7.10
C THR A 137 8.86 6.94 7.80
N GLN A 138 7.70 7.60 7.66
CA GLN A 138 7.42 8.86 8.35
C GLN A 138 7.48 8.70 9.88
N LEU A 139 6.90 7.61 10.41
CA LEU A 139 6.91 7.33 11.84
C LEU A 139 8.33 7.07 12.36
N ARG A 140 9.16 6.38 11.58
CA ARG A 140 10.57 6.16 11.94
C ARG A 140 11.38 7.46 11.94
N VAL A 141 11.13 8.37 10.99
CA VAL A 141 11.77 9.70 10.94
C VAL A 141 11.32 10.58 12.11
N LEU A 142 10.04 10.54 12.47
CA LEU A 142 9.52 11.27 13.62
C LEU A 142 10.09 10.72 14.93
N ASN A 143 10.15 9.40 15.09
CA ASN A 143 10.78 8.78 16.25
C ASN A 143 12.28 9.07 16.32
N SER A 144 13.00 9.04 15.20
CA SER A 144 14.42 9.39 15.20
C SER A 144 14.65 10.85 15.58
N LYS A 145 13.76 11.77 15.15
CA LYS A 145 13.79 13.17 15.57
C LYS A 145 13.42 13.35 17.05
N ALA A 146 12.46 12.58 17.56
CA ALA A 146 12.10 12.60 18.98
C ALA A 146 13.20 12.02 19.88
N THR A 147 13.98 11.05 19.40
CA THR A 147 15.19 10.55 20.09
C THR A 147 16.43 11.38 19.84
N SER A 148 16.45 12.19 18.79
CA SER A 148 17.47 13.22 18.56
C SER A 148 17.18 14.39 19.49
N ASP A 149 17.41 14.13 20.78
CA ASP A 149 17.44 15.07 21.89
C ASP A 149 18.52 16.15 21.69
N GLU A 150 19.06 16.32 20.48
CA GLU A 150 20.10 17.26 20.09
C GLU A 150 19.64 18.71 20.29
N GLU A 151 18.36 19.00 20.04
CA GLU A 151 17.78 20.29 20.42
C GLU A 151 17.66 20.42 21.94
N ALA A 152 17.24 19.36 22.66
CA ALA A 152 17.09 19.43 24.11
C ALA A 152 18.43 19.48 24.86
N GLU A 153 19.48 18.83 24.34
CA GLU A 153 20.86 18.90 24.82
C GLU A 153 21.43 20.29 24.55
N LYS A 154 21.20 20.86 23.36
CA LYS A 154 21.61 22.23 23.04
C LYS A 154 20.92 23.25 23.94
N TYR A 155 19.62 23.07 24.22
CA TYR A 155 18.88 23.91 25.17
C TYR A 155 19.35 23.71 26.61
N LYS A 156 19.66 22.49 27.05
CA LYS A 156 20.30 22.22 28.36
C LYS A 156 21.65 22.90 28.50
N GLU A 157 22.49 22.86 27.47
CA GLU A 157 23.80 23.51 27.49
C GLU A 157 23.66 25.04 27.54
N LEU A 158 22.68 25.60 26.81
CA LEU A 158 22.35 27.02 26.87
C LEU A 158 21.89 27.45 28.26
N ILE A 159 21.00 26.67 28.89
CA ILE A 159 20.53 26.92 30.26
C ILE A 159 21.72 26.93 31.23
N ARG A 160 22.62 25.95 31.12
CA ARG A 160 23.83 25.89 31.97
C ARG A 160 24.72 27.12 31.82
N LYS A 161 24.92 27.62 30.59
CA LYS A 161 25.70 28.86 30.36
C LYS A 161 24.99 30.07 30.96
N LYS A 162 23.68 30.18 30.78
CA LYS A 162 22.89 31.28 31.36
C LYS A 162 22.89 31.26 32.89
N ASP A 163 22.86 30.08 33.52
CA ASP A 163 22.98 29.97 34.99
C ASP A 163 24.34 30.44 35.51
N VAL A 164 25.42 30.14 34.78
CA VAL A 164 26.77 30.63 35.11
C VAL A 164 26.84 32.14 34.97
N ASP A 165 26.31 32.70 33.88
CA ASP A 165 26.24 34.15 33.65
C ASP A 165 25.43 34.85 34.75
N ILE A 166 24.27 34.30 35.13
CA ILE A 166 23.43 34.84 36.22
C ILE A 166 24.20 34.85 37.54
N LYS A 167 24.94 33.77 37.86
CA LYS A 167 25.78 33.73 39.07
C LYS A 167 26.90 34.76 39.04
N ALA A 168 27.57 34.92 37.89
CA ALA A 168 28.61 35.92 37.72
C ALA A 168 28.06 37.35 37.86
N LEU A 169 26.90 37.63 37.26
CA LEU A 169 26.21 38.93 37.39
C LEU A 169 25.79 39.22 38.83
N LYS A 170 25.28 38.21 39.56
CA LYS A 170 24.97 38.36 40.99
C LYS A 170 26.21 38.71 41.81
N LEU A 171 27.33 38.05 41.54
CA LEU A 171 28.60 38.35 42.23
C LEU A 171 29.11 39.76 41.93
N GLN A 172 28.95 40.22 40.67
CA GLN A 172 29.30 41.59 40.29
C GLN A 172 28.41 42.63 40.98
N ILE A 173 27.09 42.37 41.08
CA ILE A 173 26.16 43.22 41.81
C ILE A 173 26.54 43.30 43.30
N ASP A 174 26.81 42.16 43.95
CA ASP A 174 27.26 42.14 45.35
C ASP A 174 28.57 42.91 45.54
N GLY A 175 29.53 42.77 44.60
CA GLY A 175 30.77 43.53 44.61
C GLY A 175 30.56 45.04 44.45
N LEU A 176 29.68 45.43 43.53
CA LEU A 176 29.27 46.82 43.32
C LEU A 176 28.55 47.40 44.54
N GLN A 177 27.67 46.64 45.17
CA GLN A 177 26.94 47.07 46.36
C GLN A 177 27.88 47.27 47.55
N ARG A 178 28.84 46.35 47.77
CA ARG A 178 29.90 46.55 48.78
C ARG A 178 30.76 47.77 48.50
N ALA A 179 31.10 48.02 47.22
CA ALA A 179 31.86 49.20 46.85
C ALA A 179 31.05 50.49 47.08
N TYR A 180 29.75 50.48 46.77
CA TYR A 180 28.84 51.58 47.03
C TYR A 180 28.67 51.87 48.53
N ASP A 181 28.46 50.82 49.34
CA ASP A 181 28.36 50.93 50.79
C ASP A 181 29.67 51.45 51.42
N SER A 182 30.82 51.09 50.84
CA SER A 182 32.13 51.59 51.31
C SER A 182 32.42 53.05 50.92
N GLN A 183 31.79 53.56 49.85
CA GLN A 183 31.95 54.93 49.38
C GLN A 183 30.86 55.88 49.89
N THR A 184 29.78 55.35 50.43
CA THR A 184 28.76 56.14 51.10
C THR A 184 29.18 56.30 52.56
N PRO A 185 29.56 57.51 53.02
CA PRO A 185 29.83 57.71 54.44
C PRO A 185 28.54 57.42 55.21
N ASP A 186 28.63 56.62 56.29
CA ASP A 186 27.56 56.41 57.26
C ASP A 186 27.07 57.77 57.75
N THR A 187 26.06 58.33 57.09
CA THR A 187 25.32 59.46 57.62
C THR A 187 24.31 58.81 58.56
N HIS A 188 24.77 58.47 59.76
CA HIS A 188 23.92 58.11 60.87
C HIS A 188 23.11 59.36 61.24
N ILE A 189 22.01 59.61 60.53
CA ILE A 189 21.01 60.57 60.99
C ILE A 189 20.32 59.87 62.16
N SER A 190 20.85 60.16 63.36
CA SER A 190 20.19 59.91 64.63
C SER A 190 18.74 60.35 64.50
N LYS A 191 17.82 59.42 64.73
CA LYS A 191 16.39 59.70 64.74
C LYS A 191 15.98 60.15 66.14
N ASP A 192 16.69 61.13 66.69
CA ASP A 192 16.41 61.79 67.97
C ASP A 192 17.02 63.21 67.91
N ASP A 193 16.25 64.13 67.33
CA ASP A 193 16.03 65.54 67.73
C ASP A 193 14.92 66.15 66.86
#